data_AF-A0A8T4SET0-F1
#
_entry.id   AF-A0A8T4SET0-F1
#
_cell.length_a   1.000
_cell.length_b   1.000
_cell.length_c   1.000
_cell.angle_alpha   90.00
_cell.angle_beta   90.00
_cell.angle_gamma   90.00
#
_symmetry.space_group_name_H-M   'P 1'
#
loop_
_entity.id
_entity.type
_entity.pdbx_description
1 polymer ?
#
loop_
_entity_poly.entity_id
_entity_poly.type
_entity_poly.pdbx_seq_one_letter_code
_entity_poly.pdbx_strand_id
1 'polypeptide(L)'
;MNERSDIFIALLLIGIFVVIALPSAYVIQGTLTGLSISETMMQYAPDVPILLGAAMLVLLVMTIIYRFSGVEEGHLKFVQVAERNEKMNEAPLKPMKHSAKRVKQVKVQVNKPKKSFEKIKSVVKVQEEQKELPLPPQMLSNFIKTSLKNGASSDDIQRVLLSKGWPRNQVANIVSKIKKSKKVEAVSYDHELPMIEKELQKLSQVKRL
;
A
#
# COMPACT_ATOMS: atom_id res chain seq x y z
N MET A 1 6.76 3.88 5.05
CA MET A 1 7.23 4.70 3.92
C MET A 1 8.39 3.97 3.25
N ASN A 2 8.34 3.76 1.94
CA ASN A 2 9.43 3.12 1.22
C ASN A 2 10.49 4.21 0.98
N GLU A 3 11.70 4.05 1.49
CA GLU A 3 12.79 5.03 1.25
C GLU A 3 13.00 5.32 -0.26
N ARG A 4 12.66 4.36 -1.13
CA ARG A 4 12.69 4.52 -2.59
C ARG A 4 11.61 5.45 -3.14
N SER A 5 10.41 5.49 -2.55
CA SER A 5 9.36 6.44 -2.98
C SER A 5 9.71 7.87 -2.60
N ASP A 6 10.34 8.04 -1.44
CA ASP A 6 10.65 9.37 -0.92
C ASP A 6 11.80 10.02 -1.71
N ILE A 7 12.80 9.23 -2.11
CA ILE A 7 13.86 9.67 -3.03
C ILE A 7 13.28 10.07 -4.39
N PHE A 8 12.32 9.31 -4.91
CA PHE A 8 11.68 9.61 -6.20
C PHE A 8 10.89 10.92 -6.15
N ILE A 9 10.10 11.13 -5.09
CA ILE A 9 9.36 12.37 -4.87
C ILE A 9 10.33 13.55 -4.72
N ALA A 10 11.43 13.38 -3.99
CA ALA A 10 12.45 14.42 -3.85
C ALA A 10 13.09 14.80 -5.20
N LEU A 11 13.47 13.83 -6.02
CA LEU A 11 14.02 14.08 -7.36
C LEU A 11 13.02 14.76 -8.29
N LEU A 12 11.74 14.38 -8.21
CA LEU A 12 10.68 15.00 -8.99
C LEU A 12 10.45 16.46 -8.57
N LEU A 13 10.44 16.73 -7.27
CA LEU A 13 10.34 18.10 -6.74
C LEU A 13 11.54 18.96 -7.12
N ILE A 14 12.76 18.42 -7.08
CA ILE A 14 13.97 19.11 -7.55
C ILE A 14 13.86 19.41 -9.05
N GLY A 15 13.42 18.45 -9.86
CA GLY A 15 13.21 18.65 -11.30
C GLY A 15 12.20 19.76 -11.61
N ILE A 16 11.05 19.75 -10.93
CA ILE A 16 10.03 20.79 -11.06
C ILE A 16 10.59 22.15 -10.62
N PHE A 17 11.30 22.19 -9.49
CA PHE A 17 11.90 23.42 -8.98
C PHE A 17 12.90 24.01 -9.98
N VAL A 18 13.78 23.19 -10.57
CA VAL A 18 14.74 23.64 -11.58
C VAL A 18 14.05 24.19 -12.82
N VAL A 19 13.00 23.53 -13.32
CA VAL A 19 12.25 23.97 -14.50
C VAL A 19 11.47 25.26 -14.25
N ILE A 20 11.00 25.52 -13.03
CA ILE A 20 10.27 26.75 -12.68
C ILE A 20 11.22 27.90 -12.28
N ALA A 21 12.30 27.59 -11.57
CA ALA A 21 13.25 28.58 -11.05
C ALA A 21 14.16 29.14 -12.14
N LEU A 22 14.56 28.35 -13.14
CA LEU A 22 15.44 28.81 -14.21
C LEU A 22 14.81 29.93 -15.06
N PRO A 23 13.59 29.79 -15.61
CA PRO A 23 12.98 30.85 -16.41
C PRO A 23 12.72 32.12 -15.61
N SER A 24 12.33 31.99 -14.34
CA SER A 24 12.09 33.15 -13.48
C SER A 24 13.37 33.93 -13.18
N ALA A 25 14.52 33.26 -13.01
CA ALA A 25 15.80 33.92 -12.86
C ALA A 25 16.17 34.77 -14.09
N TYR A 26 15.97 34.26 -15.31
CA TYR A 26 16.23 35.02 -16.55
C TYR A 26 15.32 36.24 -16.69
N VAL A 27 14.03 36.11 -16.34
CA VAL A 27 13.09 37.24 -16.38
C VAL A 27 13.47 38.31 -15.35
N ILE A 28 13.80 37.91 -14.12
CA ILE A 28 14.22 38.83 -13.06
C ILE A 28 15.51 39.57 -13.45
N GLN A 29 16.47 38.84 -14.03
CA GLN A 29 17.74 39.43 -14.46
C GLN A 29 17.55 40.43 -15.62
N GLY A 30 16.63 40.14 -16.56
CA GLY A 30 16.23 41.08 -17.61
C GLY A 30 15.56 42.35 -17.08
N THR A 31 14.70 42.23 -16.06
CA THR A 31 14.08 43.42 -15.43
C THR A 31 15.09 44.29 -14.68
N LEU A 32 16.13 43.70 -14.09
CA LEU A 32 17.16 44.44 -13.34
C LEU A 32 18.11 45.22 -14.27
N THR A 33 18.32 44.76 -15.49
CA THR A 33 19.21 45.41 -16.47
C THR A 33 18.48 46.44 -17.35
N GLY A 34 17.16 46.57 -17.22
CA GLY A 34 16.36 47.52 -18.00
C GLY A 34 16.25 47.16 -19.49
N LEU A 35 16.65 45.94 -19.86
CA LEU A 35 16.56 45.45 -21.23
C LEU A 35 15.11 45.15 -21.60
N SER A 36 14.73 45.51 -22.83
CA SER A 36 13.43 45.14 -23.37
C SER A 36 13.35 43.62 -23.54
N ILE A 37 12.13 43.05 -23.43
CA ILE A 37 11.89 41.60 -23.59
C ILE A 37 12.50 41.07 -24.90
N SER A 38 12.45 41.86 -25.97
CA SER A 38 13.03 41.51 -27.28
C SER A 38 14.56 41.44 -27.27
N GLU A 39 15.24 42.32 -26.55
CA GLU A 39 16.71 42.29 -26.46
C GLU A 39 17.18 41.13 -25.59
N THR A 40 16.49 40.84 -24.48
CA THR A 40 16.76 39.62 -23.71
C THR A 40 16.57 38.36 -24.54
N MET A 41 15.52 38.29 -25.38
CA MET A 41 15.33 37.12 -26.24
C MET A 41 16.42 36.95 -27.29
N MET A 42 16.95 38.04 -27.86
CA MET A 42 18.08 37.97 -28.80
C MET A 42 19.40 37.58 -28.10
N GLN A 43 19.62 38.07 -26.88
CA GLN A 43 20.85 37.79 -26.14
C GLN A 43 20.93 36.34 -25.66
N TYR A 44 19.79 35.72 -25.31
CA TYR A 44 19.71 34.32 -24.86
C TYR A 44 19.27 33.34 -25.97
N ALA A 45 19.00 33.83 -27.19
CA ALA A 45 18.72 33.00 -28.36
C ALA A 45 19.69 31.82 -28.57
N PRO A 46 21.02 31.95 -28.40
CA PRO A 46 21.94 30.82 -28.59
C PRO A 46 21.78 29.72 -27.52
N ASP A 47 21.23 30.03 -26.35
CA ASP A 47 21.07 29.07 -25.25
C ASP A 47 19.71 28.35 -25.27
N VAL A 48 18.73 28.86 -26.04
CA VAL A 48 17.40 28.25 -26.20
C VAL A 48 17.46 26.78 -26.67
N PRO A 49 18.30 26.40 -27.66
CA PRO A 49 18.43 25.01 -28.09
C PRO A 49 18.98 24.10 -26.98
N ILE A 50 19.89 24.62 -26.15
CA ILE A 50 20.50 23.87 -25.03
C ILE A 50 19.43 23.63 -23.95
N LEU A 51 18.65 24.66 -23.62
CA LEU A 51 17.55 24.56 -22.65
C LEU A 51 16.47 23.59 -23.14
N LEU A 52 16.11 23.66 -24.42
CA LEU A 52 15.14 22.74 -25.03
C LEU A 52 15.66 21.30 -25.04
N GLY A 53 16.96 21.09 -25.33
CA GLY A 53 17.62 19.79 -25.26
C GLY A 53 17.60 19.21 -23.85
N ALA A 54 17.89 20.02 -22.83
CA ALA A 54 17.81 19.62 -21.43
C ALA A 54 16.39 19.24 -21.01
N ALA A 55 15.39 20.04 -21.40
CA ALA A 55 13.98 19.73 -21.13
C ALA A 55 13.54 18.40 -21.76
N MET A 56 13.93 18.16 -23.02
CA MET A 56 13.64 16.91 -23.72
C MET A 56 14.32 15.71 -23.06
N LEU A 57 15.56 15.86 -22.58
CA LEU A 57 16.27 14.81 -21.84
C LEU A 57 15.55 14.46 -20.53
N VAL A 58 15.09 15.47 -19.77
CA VAL A 58 14.33 15.26 -18.53
C VAL A 58 13.02 14.51 -18.80
N LEU A 59 12.28 14.89 -19.84
CA LEU A 59 11.06 14.17 -20.25
C LEU A 59 11.35 12.72 -20.65
N LEU A 60 12.44 12.48 -21.38
CA LEU A 60 12.85 11.13 -21.77
C LEU A 60 13.20 10.27 -20.55
N VAL A 61 13.98 10.81 -19.61
CA VAL A 61 14.31 10.12 -18.35
C VAL A 61 13.06 9.83 -17.52
N MET A 62 12.14 10.79 -17.40
CA MET A 62 10.86 10.59 -16.71
C MET A 62 10.01 9.50 -17.38
N THR A 63 9.99 9.46 -18.71
CA THR A 63 9.27 8.43 -19.48
C THR A 63 9.86 7.04 -19.26
N ILE A 64 11.19 6.93 -19.24
CA ILE A 64 11.89 5.67 -18.94
C ILE A 64 11.55 5.22 -17.52
N ILE A 65 11.69 6.10 -16.53
CA ILE A 65 11.39 5.75 -15.14
C ILE A 65 9.91 5.36 -14.97
N TYR A 66 8.99 6.07 -15.62
CA TYR A 66 7.57 5.75 -15.62
C TYR A 66 7.30 4.33 -16.15
N ARG A 67 7.95 3.94 -17.26
CA ARG A 67 7.87 2.58 -17.82
C ARG A 67 8.46 1.52 -16.88
N PHE A 68 9.61 1.79 -16.27
CA PHE A 68 10.27 0.84 -15.37
C PHE A 68 9.60 0.71 -14.00
N SER A 69 8.83 1.71 -13.56
CA SER A 69 8.15 1.70 -12.26
C SER A 69 6.97 0.73 -12.20
N GLY A 70 6.66 0.00 -13.29
CA GLY A 70 5.61 -1.03 -13.31
C GLY A 70 4.19 -0.48 -13.10
N VAL A 71 4.01 0.84 -13.22
CA VAL A 71 2.71 1.52 -13.02
C VAL A 71 1.66 1.02 -14.03
N GLU A 72 2.08 0.58 -15.22
CA GLU A 72 1.17 0.04 -16.24
C GLU A 72 0.44 -1.25 -15.80
N GLU A 73 1.04 -2.10 -14.96
CA GLU A 73 0.37 -3.32 -14.49
C GLU A 73 -0.73 -3.05 -13.46
N GLY A 74 -0.64 -1.94 -12.74
CA GLY A 74 -1.68 -1.50 -11.81
C GLY A 74 -2.91 -1.01 -12.54
N HIS A 75 -2.73 -0.10 -13.50
CA HIS A 75 -3.84 0.57 -14.17
C HIS A 75 -4.70 -0.40 -15.00
N LEU A 76 -4.10 -1.37 -15.70
CA LEU A 76 -4.87 -2.35 -16.48
C LEU A 76 -5.74 -3.26 -15.59
N LYS A 77 -5.26 -3.60 -14.39
CA LYS A 77 -6.03 -4.41 -13.42
C LYS A 77 -7.17 -3.62 -12.78
N PHE A 78 -7.01 -2.31 -12.54
CA PHE A 78 -8.09 -1.48 -12.01
C PHE A 78 -9.22 -1.29 -13.01
N VAL A 79 -8.92 -1.12 -14.30
CA VAL A 79 -9.94 -1.00 -15.35
C VAL A 79 -10.73 -2.31 -15.51
N GLN A 80 -10.06 -3.47 -15.50
CA GLN A 80 -10.75 -4.77 -15.56
C GLN A 80 -11.61 -5.08 -14.32
N VAL A 81 -11.22 -4.60 -13.14
CA VAL A 81 -12.02 -4.75 -11.91
C VAL A 81 -13.25 -3.84 -11.93
N ALA A 82 -13.12 -2.62 -12.46
CA ALA A 82 -14.25 -1.71 -12.64
C ALA A 82 -15.29 -2.28 -13.62
N GLU A 83 -14.83 -2.80 -14.76
CA GLU A 83 -15.72 -3.40 -15.78
C GLU A 83 -16.42 -4.68 -15.28
N ARG A 84 -15.78 -5.44 -14.38
CA ARG A 84 -16.42 -6.60 -13.73
C ARG A 84 -17.51 -6.23 -12.73
N ASN A 85 -17.36 -5.10 -12.04
CA ASN A 85 -18.33 -4.64 -11.05
C ASN A 85 -19.57 -4.04 -11.71
N GLU A 86 -19.44 -3.43 -12.89
CA GLU A 86 -20.58 -2.93 -13.65
C GLU A 86 -21.48 -4.07 -14.14
N LYS A 87 -20.90 -5.17 -14.63
CA LYS A 87 -21.64 -6.38 -15.04
C LYS A 87 -22.33 -7.13 -13.90
N MET A 88 -21.95 -6.91 -12.64
CA MET A 88 -22.68 -7.49 -11.49
C MET A 88 -23.93 -6.71 -11.10
N ASN A 89 -24.02 -5.42 -11.45
CA ASN A 89 -25.18 -4.58 -11.12
C ASN A 89 -26.32 -4.69 -12.14
N GLU A 90 -26.07 -5.24 -13.34
CA GLU A 90 -27.10 -5.47 -14.35
C GLU A 90 -27.72 -6.88 -14.28
N ALA A 91 -27.33 -7.72 -13.32
CA ALA A 91 -27.93 -9.03 -13.18
C ALA A 91 -29.43 -8.88 -12.79
N PRO A 92 -30.37 -9.37 -13.62
CA PRO A 92 -31.80 -9.19 -13.37
C PRO A 92 -32.16 -9.87 -12.05
N LEU A 93 -32.62 -9.05 -11.10
CA LEU A 93 -33.18 -9.48 -9.82
C LEU A 93 -34.26 -10.53 -10.09
N LYS A 94 -33.92 -11.81 -9.88
CA LYS A 94 -34.91 -12.89 -9.92
C LYS A 94 -35.98 -12.58 -8.87
N PRO A 95 -37.27 -12.61 -9.23
CA PRO A 95 -38.33 -12.32 -8.29
C PRO A 95 -38.28 -13.34 -7.15
N MET A 96 -37.97 -12.82 -5.97
CA MET A 96 -37.94 -13.58 -4.73
C MET A 96 -39.38 -14.01 -4.42
N LYS A 97 -39.69 -15.29 -4.62
CA LYS A 97 -41.00 -15.86 -4.24
C LYS A 97 -41.09 -15.86 -2.72
N HIS A 98 -41.76 -14.86 -2.16
CA HIS A 98 -42.14 -14.82 -0.74
C HIS A 98 -43.09 -15.99 -0.45
N SER A 99 -42.53 -17.08 0.09
CA SER A 99 -43.31 -18.15 0.71
C SER A 99 -43.82 -17.65 2.06
N ALA A 100 -45.08 -17.20 2.06
CA ALA A 100 -45.80 -16.80 3.27
C ALA A 100 -46.03 -18.03 4.17
N LYS A 101 -45.10 -18.26 5.10
CA LYS A 101 -45.24 -19.30 6.12
C LYS A 101 -46.21 -18.81 7.19
N ARG A 102 -47.45 -19.26 7.07
CA ARG A 102 -48.56 -19.06 8.02
C ARG A 102 -48.16 -19.57 9.40
N VAL A 103 -47.95 -18.66 10.36
CA VAL A 103 -47.71 -18.97 11.77
C VAL A 103 -49.03 -19.52 12.35
N LYS A 104 -49.07 -20.83 12.62
CA LYS A 104 -50.11 -21.43 13.47
C LYS A 104 -49.65 -21.40 14.92
N GLN A 105 -50.54 -20.94 15.78
CA GLN A 105 -50.37 -20.83 17.22
C GLN A 105 -50.01 -22.18 17.85
N VAL A 106 -49.03 -22.13 18.75
CA VAL A 106 -48.57 -23.25 19.57
C VAL A 106 -49.54 -23.43 20.74
N LYS A 107 -50.18 -24.60 20.83
CA LYS A 107 -50.72 -25.13 22.08
C LYS A 107 -50.05 -26.47 22.37
N VAL A 108 -49.59 -26.58 23.61
CA VAL A 108 -48.80 -27.63 24.26
C VAL A 108 -49.34 -29.05 24.00
N GLN A 109 -48.44 -30.02 23.75
CA GLN A 109 -48.46 -31.31 24.47
C GLN A 109 -47.17 -32.12 24.28
N VAL A 110 -46.66 -32.59 25.43
CA VAL A 110 -45.63 -33.60 25.60
C VAL A 110 -46.08 -34.91 24.95
N ASN A 111 -45.28 -35.46 24.03
CA ASN A 111 -45.09 -36.91 23.94
C ASN A 111 -43.89 -37.26 23.04
N LYS A 112 -43.03 -38.15 23.56
CA LYS A 112 -41.95 -38.80 22.81
C LYS A 112 -42.56 -39.62 21.66
N PRO A 113 -41.92 -39.62 20.49
CA PRO A 113 -41.54 -40.92 19.93
C PRO A 113 -40.13 -40.94 19.34
N LYS A 114 -39.43 -42.05 19.61
CA LYS A 114 -38.37 -42.60 18.76
C LYS A 114 -38.96 -42.85 17.37
N LYS A 115 -38.37 -42.28 16.31
CA LYS A 115 -38.21 -42.94 15.00
C LYS A 115 -37.40 -42.06 14.04
N SER A 116 -36.26 -42.64 13.63
CA SER A 116 -35.69 -42.60 12.28
C SER A 116 -35.81 -41.29 11.50
N PHE A 117 -34.83 -40.40 11.68
CA PHE A 117 -34.46 -39.49 10.61
C PHE A 117 -33.43 -40.17 9.71
N GLU A 118 -33.92 -40.63 8.55
CA GLU A 118 -33.10 -40.96 7.40
C GLU A 118 -32.20 -39.78 7.05
N LYS A 119 -30.92 -39.93 7.38
CA LYS A 119 -29.79 -39.91 6.45
C LYS A 119 -30.02 -39.18 5.11
N ILE A 120 -30.31 -37.88 5.13
CA ILE A 120 -29.97 -37.00 4.00
C ILE A 120 -28.61 -36.37 4.32
N LYS A 121 -27.58 -37.20 4.22
CA LYS A 121 -26.19 -36.75 4.04
C LYS A 121 -26.04 -36.30 2.59
N SER A 122 -26.71 -35.22 2.18
CA SER A 122 -26.25 -34.48 1.01
C SER A 122 -25.09 -33.61 1.46
N VAL A 123 -23.96 -34.29 1.71
CA VAL A 123 -22.64 -33.69 1.73
C VAL A 123 -22.47 -33.11 0.34
N VAL A 124 -22.91 -31.86 0.17
CA VAL A 124 -22.46 -31.02 -0.94
C VAL A 124 -20.98 -30.83 -0.66
N LYS A 125 -20.21 -31.81 -1.12
CA LYS A 125 -18.77 -31.75 -1.25
C LYS A 125 -18.56 -30.66 -2.29
N VAL A 126 -18.61 -29.41 -1.84
CA VAL A 126 -18.02 -28.30 -2.58
C VAL A 126 -16.58 -28.76 -2.72
N GLN A 127 -16.28 -29.37 -3.87
CA GLN A 127 -14.92 -29.56 -4.33
C GLN A 127 -14.44 -28.14 -4.55
N GLU A 128 -13.95 -27.56 -3.46
CA GLU A 128 -13.14 -26.37 -3.45
C GLU A 128 -11.89 -26.79 -4.21
N GLU A 129 -12.01 -26.68 -5.54
CA GLU A 129 -10.98 -26.94 -6.51
C GLU A 129 -9.75 -26.22 -5.98
N GLN A 130 -8.79 -27.01 -5.52
CA GLN A 130 -7.51 -26.55 -5.00
C GLN A 130 -6.76 -25.93 -6.17
N LYS A 131 -7.18 -24.73 -6.58
CA LYS A 131 -6.41 -23.82 -7.40
C LYS A 131 -5.20 -23.50 -6.56
N GLU A 132 -4.13 -24.23 -6.84
CA GLU A 132 -2.78 -24.10 -6.33
C GLU A 132 -2.57 -22.72 -5.71
N LEU A 133 -2.82 -22.62 -4.39
CA LEU A 133 -2.68 -21.34 -3.73
C LEU A 133 -1.22 -21.15 -3.37
N PRO A 134 -0.67 -20.01 -3.77
CA PRO A 134 0.65 -19.92 -4.35
C PRO A 134 1.60 -19.36 -3.31
N LEU A 135 2.87 -19.68 -3.44
CA LEU A 135 3.99 -19.16 -2.65
C LEU A 135 4.21 -19.84 -1.29
N PRO A 136 5.49 -20.09 -0.92
CA PRO A 136 5.86 -20.64 0.37
C PRO A 136 5.35 -19.79 1.54
N PRO A 137 4.95 -20.40 2.67
CA PRO A 137 4.51 -19.68 3.88
C PRO A 137 5.51 -18.61 4.38
N GLN A 138 6.79 -18.82 4.09
CA GLN A 138 7.88 -17.88 4.41
C GLN A 138 7.75 -16.56 3.64
N MET A 139 7.37 -16.58 2.36
CA MET A 139 7.19 -15.36 1.57
C MET A 139 6.02 -14.54 2.09
N LEU A 140 4.92 -15.19 2.48
CA LEU A 140 3.77 -14.51 3.08
C LEU A 140 4.15 -13.84 4.41
N SER A 141 4.91 -14.54 5.26
CA SER A 141 5.42 -13.98 6.52
C SER A 141 6.31 -12.75 6.28
N ASN A 142 7.23 -12.82 5.31
CA ASN A 142 8.11 -11.71 4.96
C ASN A 142 7.31 -10.51 4.41
N PHE A 143 6.33 -10.76 3.54
CA PHE A 143 5.44 -9.70 3.03
C PHE A 143 4.70 -8.98 4.15
N ILE A 144 4.12 -9.73 5.10
CA ILE A 144 3.39 -9.14 6.24
C ILE A 144 4.35 -8.34 7.14
N LYS A 145 5.54 -8.87 7.43
CA LYS A 145 6.56 -8.15 8.22
C LYS A 145 6.98 -6.84 7.56
N THR A 146 7.28 -6.86 6.25
CA THR A 146 7.67 -5.66 5.50
C THR A 146 6.53 -4.64 5.44
N SER A 147 5.28 -5.09 5.22
CA SER A 147 4.13 -4.21 5.19
C SER A 147 3.88 -3.54 6.55
N LEU A 148 4.00 -4.29 7.65
CA LEU A 148 3.92 -3.73 9.01
C LEU A 148 5.06 -2.75 9.30
N LYS A 149 6.29 -3.07 8.88
CA LYS A 149 7.45 -2.16 8.99
C LYS A 149 7.22 -0.85 8.23
N ASN A 150 6.53 -0.92 7.10
CA ASN A 150 6.18 0.23 6.28
C ASN A 150 5.04 1.09 6.84
N GLY A 151 4.39 0.67 7.94
CA GLY A 151 3.33 1.42 8.62
C GLY A 151 1.91 0.99 8.23
N ALA A 152 1.73 -0.09 7.47
CA ALA A 152 0.40 -0.58 7.14
C ALA A 152 -0.32 -1.18 8.37
N SER A 153 -1.64 -0.94 8.48
CA SER A 153 -2.46 -1.55 9.53
C SER A 153 -2.61 -3.06 9.31
N SER A 154 -2.75 -3.83 10.40
CA SER A 154 -3.03 -5.26 10.30
C SER A 154 -4.29 -5.56 9.51
N ASP A 155 -5.27 -4.67 9.57
CA ASP A 155 -6.59 -4.86 8.98
C ASP A 155 -6.56 -4.62 7.47
N ASP A 156 -5.75 -3.64 7.02
CA ASP A 156 -5.50 -3.38 5.61
C ASP A 156 -4.74 -4.54 4.96
N ILE A 157 -3.70 -5.05 5.64
CA ILE A 157 -2.94 -6.21 5.17
C ILE A 157 -3.87 -7.43 5.02
N GLN A 158 -4.74 -7.69 6.01
CA GLN A 158 -5.73 -8.76 5.92
C GLN A 158 -6.67 -8.56 4.73
N ARG A 159 -7.20 -7.35 4.54
CA ARG A 159 -8.11 -7.03 3.44
C ARG A 159 -7.47 -7.28 2.07
N VAL A 160 -6.21 -6.84 1.89
CA VAL A 160 -5.47 -7.04 0.63
C VAL A 160 -5.22 -8.53 0.39
N LEU A 161 -4.79 -9.29 1.39
CA LEU A 161 -4.54 -10.73 1.24
C LEU A 161 -5.83 -11.49 0.91
N LEU A 162 -6.94 -11.17 1.58
CA LEU A 162 -8.25 -11.75 1.29
C LEU A 162 -8.72 -11.43 -0.13
N SER A 163 -8.52 -10.18 -0.61
CA SER A 163 -8.86 -9.79 -1.98
C SER A 163 -8.02 -10.52 -3.05
N LYS A 164 -6.83 -11.00 -2.68
CA LYS A 164 -5.96 -11.81 -3.53
C LYS A 164 -6.27 -13.31 -3.47
N GLY A 165 -7.32 -13.69 -2.73
CA GLY A 165 -7.78 -15.08 -2.63
C GLY A 165 -7.09 -15.90 -1.55
N TRP A 166 -6.34 -15.28 -0.64
CA TRP A 166 -5.69 -16.03 0.44
C TRP A 166 -6.71 -16.55 1.47
N PRO A 167 -6.48 -17.74 2.07
CA PRO A 167 -7.41 -18.31 3.02
C PRO A 167 -7.40 -17.51 4.32
N ARG A 168 -8.59 -17.08 4.77
CA ARG A 168 -8.75 -16.26 5.97
C ARG A 168 -8.05 -16.84 7.21
N ASN A 169 -8.12 -18.16 7.37
CA ASN A 169 -7.53 -18.88 8.51
C ASN A 169 -6.00 -18.80 8.52
N GLN A 170 -5.35 -18.89 7.35
CA GLN A 170 -3.89 -18.80 7.24
C GLN A 170 -3.40 -17.38 7.53
N VAL A 171 -4.07 -16.38 6.95
CA VAL A 171 -3.73 -14.97 7.17
C VAL A 171 -3.88 -14.60 8.64
N ALA A 172 -5.00 -14.95 9.27
CA ALA A 172 -5.24 -14.67 10.70
C ALA A 172 -4.19 -15.32 11.60
N ASN A 173 -3.81 -16.58 11.32
CA ASN A 173 -2.81 -17.31 12.10
C ASN A 173 -1.43 -16.62 12.02
N ILE A 174 -0.97 -16.23 10.83
CA ILE A 174 0.33 -15.56 10.65
C ILE A 174 0.34 -14.17 11.29
N VAL A 175 -0.71 -13.37 11.08
CA VAL A 175 -0.82 -12.04 11.71
C VAL A 175 -0.80 -12.15 13.25
N SER A 176 -1.46 -13.17 13.82
CA SER A 176 -1.45 -13.40 15.27
C SER A 176 -0.05 -13.79 15.81
N LYS A 177 0.71 -14.59 15.07
CA LYS A 177 2.09 -14.98 15.43
C LYS A 177 3.02 -13.78 15.47
N ILE A 178 2.91 -12.88 14.48
CA ILE A 178 3.73 -11.66 14.40
C ILE A 178 3.37 -10.65 15.51
N LYS A 179 2.08 -10.51 15.85
CA LYS A 179 1.67 -9.66 16.99
C LYS A 179 2.23 -10.18 18.32
N LYS A 180 2.28 -11.50 18.51
CA LYS A 180 2.84 -12.11 19.72
C LYS A 180 4.35 -11.88 19.84
N SER A 181 5.12 -12.01 18.75
CA SER A 181 6.57 -11.78 18.79
C SER A 181 6.92 -10.34 19.14
N LYS A 182 6.16 -9.35 18.65
CA LYS A 182 6.39 -7.93 18.97
C LYS A 182 6.21 -7.61 20.46
N LYS A 183 5.35 -8.36 21.17
CA LYS A 183 5.12 -8.16 22.61
C LYS A 183 6.30 -8.65 23.47
N VAL A 184 7.15 -9.53 22.94
CA VAL A 184 8.28 -10.12 23.67
C VAL A 184 9.54 -9.24 23.57
N GLU A 185 9.72 -8.48 22.49
CA GLU A 185 10.85 -7.53 22.36
C GLU A 185 10.60 -6.18 23.03
N ALA A 186 9.37 -5.90 23.48
CA ALA A 186 9.06 -4.73 24.32
C ALA A 186 9.39 -4.99 25.81
N VAL A 187 10.26 -5.96 26.11
CA VAL A 187 10.87 -6.10 27.43
C VAL A 187 11.94 -5.00 27.56
N SER A 188 11.47 -3.82 27.97
CA SER A 188 12.12 -2.93 28.92
C SER A 188 13.66 -2.97 28.95
N TYR A 189 14.30 -2.04 28.25
CA TYR A 189 15.69 -1.65 28.49
C TYR A 189 15.82 -0.68 29.68
N ASP A 190 14.97 -0.77 30.71
CA ASP A 190 15.04 0.07 31.91
C ASP A 190 16.23 -0.29 32.84
N HIS A 191 17.27 -0.98 32.35
CA HIS A 191 18.37 -1.46 33.18
C HIS A 191 19.80 -1.13 32.71
N GLU A 192 20.01 -0.36 31.63
CA GLU A 192 21.38 -0.03 31.16
C GLU A 192 21.75 1.47 31.20
N LEU A 193 20.91 2.34 31.76
CA LEU A 193 21.26 3.76 31.94
C LEU A 193 22.26 4.11 33.06
N PRO A 194 22.53 3.31 34.13
CA PRO A 194 23.44 3.77 35.18
C PRO A 194 24.93 3.62 34.86
N MET A 195 25.30 2.98 33.74
CA MET A 195 26.71 2.72 33.42
C MET A 195 27.37 3.87 32.66
N ILE A 196 26.62 4.54 31.77
CA ILE A 196 27.13 5.66 30.95
C ILE A 196 27.35 6.92 31.81
N GLU A 197 26.50 7.13 32.82
CA GLU A 197 26.57 8.31 33.70
C GLU A 197 27.83 8.28 34.58
N LYS A 198 28.30 7.08 34.99
CA LYS A 198 29.54 6.91 35.76
C LYS A 198 30.82 7.18 34.95
N GLU A 199 30.82 6.88 33.65
CA GLU A 199 31.98 7.17 32.79
C GLU A 199 32.10 8.67 32.47
N LEU A 200 30.99 9.35 32.24
CA LEU A 200 30.95 10.81 32.04
C LEU A 200 31.45 11.58 33.27
N GLN A 201 31.16 11.10 34.47
CA GLN A 201 31.64 11.71 35.71
C GLN A 201 33.16 11.57 35.88
N LYS A 202 33.75 10.42 35.50
CA LYS A 202 35.20 10.21 35.49
C LYS A 202 35.92 11.16 34.52
N LEU A 203 35.38 11.38 33.33
CA LEU A 203 36.00 12.26 32.33
C LEU A 203 36.01 13.74 32.75
N SER A 204 35.04 14.16 33.57
CA SER A 204 34.98 15.55 34.06
C SER A 204 36.10 15.91 35.06
N GLN A 205 36.67 14.92 35.76
CA GLN A 205 37.73 15.17 36.74
C GLN A 205 39.13 15.30 36.11
N VAL A 206 39.33 14.73 34.91
CA VAL A 206 40.63 14.78 34.21
C VAL A 206 40.92 16.18 33.63
N LYS A 207 39.91 17.02 33.44
CA LYS A 207 40.06 18.35 32.82
C LYS A 207 40.46 19.48 33.80
N ARG A 208 40.79 19.16 35.06
CA ARG A 208 41.17 20.15 36.10
C ARG A 208 42.62 20.03 36.61
N LEU A 209 43.44 19.20 35.96
CA LEU A 209 44.89 19.14 36.16
C LEU A 209 45.57 19.77 34.94
#